data_AF-A0A529SVQ3-F1
#
_entry.id   AF-A0A529SVQ3-F1
#
_cell.length_a   1.000
_cell.length_b   1.000
_cell.length_c   1.000
_cell.angle_alpha   90.00
_cell.angle_beta   90.00
_cell.angle_gamma   90.00
#
_symmetry.space_group_name_H-M   'P 1'
#
loop_
_entity.id
_entity.type
_entity.pdbx_description
1 polymer ?
#
loop_
_entity_poly.entity_id
_entity_poly.type
_entity_poly.pdbx_seq_one_letter_code
_entity_poly.pdbx_strand_id
1 'polypeptide(L)'
;PYILLTGDHVSPGIYKHRGARSRKGDYFGPFASAGAVGRTINSLQRAFLLRSCTNSFYENRTRPCLLFQIKRCAGPCTGEISHEGYAELVAEAKDFLSGRSQKVKTEISAAMQQASAELDFERAAIYRDRLAALSHVQAHQGINPQTVEEADVFAIHQEGGQTCIQVFFFRTGQN
;
A
#
# COMPACT_ATOMS: atom_id res chain seq x y z
N PRO A 1 -4.37 -13.53 3.42
CA PRO A 1 -4.13 -12.46 4.43
C PRO A 1 -4.34 -11.11 3.77
N TYR A 2 -4.80 -10.10 4.49
CA TYR A 2 -5.26 -8.83 3.90
C TYR A 2 -4.52 -7.64 4.49
N ILE A 3 -4.56 -6.52 3.79
CA ILE A 3 -4.31 -5.19 4.34
C ILE A 3 -5.67 -4.58 4.70
N LEU A 4 -5.78 -4.04 5.90
CA LEU A 4 -6.92 -3.25 6.35
C LEU A 4 -6.49 -1.79 6.43
N LEU A 5 -7.24 -0.92 5.77
CA LEU A 5 -7.21 0.51 5.97
C LEU A 5 -8.47 0.91 6.75
N THR A 6 -8.31 1.39 7.97
CA THR A 6 -9.43 1.50 8.92
C THR A 6 -10.33 2.68 8.61
N GLY A 7 -11.64 2.50 8.75
CA GLY A 7 -12.65 3.55 8.56
C GLY A 7 -13.32 4.01 9.86
N ASP A 8 -12.80 3.58 11.02
CA ASP A 8 -13.38 3.82 12.34
C ASP A 8 -12.71 4.97 13.12
N HIS A 9 -11.84 5.75 12.48
CA HIS A 9 -11.06 6.81 13.12
C HIS A 9 -10.78 7.95 12.12
N VAL A 10 -10.74 9.21 12.59
CA VAL A 10 -10.51 10.42 11.75
C VAL A 10 -9.21 10.35 10.96
N SER A 11 -8.20 9.71 11.53
CA SER A 11 -6.96 9.33 10.84
C SER A 11 -6.90 7.82 10.63
N PRO A 12 -7.35 7.31 9.47
CA PRO A 12 -7.23 5.92 9.08
C PRO A 12 -5.83 5.33 9.27
N GLY A 13 -5.74 4.15 9.88
CA GLY A 13 -4.50 3.41 10.03
C GLY A 13 -4.42 2.23 9.07
N ILE A 14 -3.20 1.83 8.73
CA ILE A 14 -2.92 0.66 7.89
C ILE A 14 -2.42 -0.51 8.74
N TYR A 15 -3.08 -1.66 8.62
CA TYR A 15 -2.78 -2.85 9.41
C TYR A 15 -2.84 -4.13 8.58
N LYS A 16 -2.13 -5.15 9.03
CA LYS A 16 -2.33 -6.51 8.56
C LYS A 16 -3.61 -7.08 9.17
N HIS A 17 -4.42 -7.74 8.36
CA HIS A 17 -5.66 -8.39 8.79
C HIS A 17 -5.70 -9.88 8.45
N ARG A 18 -6.28 -10.68 9.35
CA ARG A 18 -6.59 -12.10 9.17
C ARG A 18 -7.92 -12.41 9.85
N GLY A 19 -8.71 -13.31 9.25
CA GLY A 19 -10.00 -13.73 9.79
C GLY A 19 -11.18 -12.88 9.29
N ALA A 20 -12.31 -12.95 10.01
CA ALA A 20 -13.55 -12.27 9.64
C ALA A 20 -13.36 -10.74 9.54
N ARG A 21 -14.08 -10.11 8.59
CA ARG A 21 -14.01 -8.68 8.32
C ARG A 21 -15.00 -7.90 9.20
N SER A 22 -14.78 -7.89 10.52
CA SER A 22 -15.69 -7.28 11.50
C SER A 22 -15.40 -5.80 11.79
N ARG A 23 -14.17 -5.34 11.53
CA ARG A 23 -13.76 -3.94 11.77
C ARG A 23 -14.11 -3.09 10.56
N LYS A 24 -14.67 -1.89 10.77
CA LYS A 24 -15.00 -0.97 9.68
C LYS A 24 -13.73 -0.51 8.95
N GLY A 25 -13.74 -0.60 7.62
CA GLY A 25 -12.64 -0.16 6.77
C GLY A 25 -12.58 -0.91 5.45
N ASP A 26 -11.58 -0.57 4.66
CA ASP A 26 -11.33 -1.15 3.34
C ASP A 26 -10.31 -2.29 3.46
N TYR A 27 -10.61 -3.42 2.82
CA TYR A 27 -9.82 -4.63 2.86
C TYR A 27 -9.23 -4.94 1.48
N PHE A 28 -7.90 -4.97 1.39
CA PHE A 28 -7.16 -5.21 0.14
C PHE A 28 -6.41 -6.55 0.20
N GLY A 29 -6.48 -7.35 -0.87
CA GLY A 29 -5.93 -8.70 -0.98
C GLY A 29 -6.89 -9.66 -1.70
N PRO A 30 -6.71 -10.99 -1.59
CA PRO A 30 -5.81 -11.71 -0.67
C PRO A 30 -4.34 -11.75 -1.11
N PHE A 31 -3.43 -11.40 -0.21
CA PHE A 31 -1.99 -11.53 -0.47
C PHE A 31 -1.50 -12.99 -0.32
N ALA A 32 -0.56 -13.40 -1.18
CA ALA A 32 0.06 -14.73 -1.21
C ALA A 32 0.66 -15.18 0.14
N SER A 33 1.17 -14.25 0.94
CA SER A 33 1.68 -14.58 2.28
C SER A 33 1.57 -13.43 3.27
N ALA A 34 1.66 -13.77 4.55
CA ALA A 34 1.81 -12.79 5.63
C ALA A 34 3.04 -11.89 5.46
N GLY A 35 4.13 -12.43 4.90
CA GLY A 35 5.35 -11.67 4.60
C GLY A 35 5.15 -10.68 3.46
N ALA A 36 4.39 -11.07 2.42
CA ALA A 36 4.02 -10.17 1.33
C ALA A 36 3.21 -8.97 1.85
N VAL A 37 2.22 -9.21 2.74
CA VAL A 37 1.48 -8.12 3.41
C VAL A 37 2.44 -7.17 4.14
N GLY A 38 3.38 -7.71 4.92
CA GLY A 38 4.35 -6.90 5.66
C GLY A 38 5.22 -6.03 4.77
N ARG A 39 5.71 -6.57 3.64
CA ARG A 39 6.50 -5.79 2.66
C ARG A 39 5.65 -4.69 2.01
N THR A 40 4.43 -5.01 1.59
CA THR A 40 3.52 -4.03 1.00
C THR A 40 3.18 -2.92 1.98
N ILE A 41 2.82 -3.22 3.24
CA ILE A 41 2.58 -2.20 4.27
C ILE A 41 3.82 -1.31 4.44
N ASN A 42 5.02 -1.87 4.54
CA ASN A 42 6.25 -1.08 4.67
C ASN A 42 6.45 -0.11 3.49
N SER A 43 6.21 -0.56 2.26
CA SER A 43 6.30 0.31 1.08
C SER A 43 5.21 1.38 1.08
N LEU A 44 3.97 1.05 1.46
CA LEU A 44 2.87 2.01 1.57
C LEU A 44 3.14 3.08 2.63
N GLN A 45 3.77 2.72 3.75
CA GLN A 45 4.17 3.70 4.77
C GLN A 45 5.23 4.67 4.26
N ARG A 46 6.14 4.22 3.39
CA ARG A 46 7.12 5.12 2.76
C ARG A 46 6.49 5.97 1.65
N ALA A 47 5.55 5.41 0.90
CA ALA A 47 4.94 6.07 -0.24
C ALA A 47 3.80 7.03 0.15
N PHE A 48 3.04 6.74 1.19
CA PHE A 48 1.82 7.47 1.57
C PHE A 48 1.82 7.92 3.03
N LEU A 49 2.90 7.65 3.79
CA LEU A 49 3.09 8.16 5.14
C LEU A 49 1.93 7.83 6.11
N LEU A 50 1.31 6.66 5.91
CA LEU A 50 0.18 6.21 6.72
C LEU A 50 0.60 5.73 8.11
N ARG A 51 -0.20 6.06 9.13
CA ARG A 51 0.02 5.57 10.49
C ARG A 51 -0.25 4.07 10.59
N SER A 52 0.56 3.39 11.39
CA SER A 52 0.35 1.99 11.79
C SER A 52 0.28 1.81 13.32
N CYS A 53 0.28 2.92 14.09
CA CYS A 53 0.08 2.90 15.54
C CYS A 53 -1.38 2.57 15.87
N THR A 54 -1.65 1.96 17.02
CA THR A 54 -3.03 1.72 17.49
C THR A 54 -3.73 3.03 17.88
N ASN A 55 -5.06 3.03 17.99
CA ASN A 55 -5.82 4.24 18.40
C ASN A 55 -5.39 4.74 19.78
N SER A 56 -5.22 3.83 20.76
CA SER A 56 -4.70 4.19 22.08
C SER A 56 -3.32 4.85 22.02
N PHE A 57 -2.41 4.35 21.18
CA PHE A 57 -1.13 5.02 20.96
C PHE A 57 -1.26 6.34 20.22
N TYR A 58 -2.25 6.52 19.36
CA TYR A 58 -2.49 7.79 18.66
C TYR A 58 -3.00 8.86 19.62
N GLU A 59 -4.00 8.53 20.44
CA GLU A 59 -4.69 9.44 21.36
C GLU A 59 -3.77 9.94 22.49
N ASN A 60 -2.82 9.12 22.94
CA ASN A 60 -1.94 9.45 24.06
C ASN A 60 -0.61 10.11 23.64
N ARG A 61 -0.42 10.48 22.37
CA ARG A 61 0.85 11.06 21.90
C ARG A 61 0.89 12.57 22.10
N THR A 62 1.93 13.02 22.80
CA THR A 62 2.24 14.43 22.98
C THR A 62 3.41 14.92 22.14
N ARG A 63 4.17 14.00 21.52
CA ARG A 63 5.30 14.31 20.63
C ARG A 63 5.39 13.32 19.46
N PRO A 64 5.93 13.74 18.30
CA PRO A 64 6.08 12.86 17.15
C PRO A 64 6.91 11.61 17.48
N CYS A 65 6.49 10.48 16.91
CA CYS A 65 7.17 9.20 17.12
C CYS A 65 8.29 8.97 16.10
N LEU A 66 9.05 7.90 16.30
CA LEU A 66 10.13 7.50 15.39
C LEU A 66 9.65 7.39 13.93
N LEU A 67 8.45 6.83 13.68
CA LEU A 67 7.94 6.68 12.30
C LEU A 67 7.77 8.01 11.59
N PHE A 68 7.43 9.09 12.30
CA PHE A 68 7.41 10.42 11.73
C PHE A 68 8.83 10.91 11.41
N GLN A 69 9.75 10.76 12.36
CA GLN A 69 11.14 11.19 12.22
C GLN A 69 11.85 10.50 11.03
N ILE A 70 11.57 9.22 10.80
CA ILE A 70 12.12 8.45 9.67
C ILE A 70 11.24 8.53 8.41
N LYS A 71 10.31 9.48 8.33
CA LYS A 71 9.45 9.75 7.16
C LYS A 71 8.66 8.51 6.68
N ARG A 72 8.04 7.80 7.62
CA ARG A 72 7.11 6.68 7.40
C ARG A 72 5.70 6.95 7.90
N CYS A 73 5.47 8.10 8.53
CA CYS A 73 4.19 8.55 9.02
C CYS A 73 4.16 10.08 8.89
N ALA A 74 3.01 10.65 8.50
CA ALA A 74 2.87 12.10 8.39
C ALA A 74 2.63 12.79 9.74
N GLY A 75 2.55 12.04 10.85
CA GLY A 75 2.39 12.58 12.20
C GLY A 75 1.01 13.16 12.53
N PRO A 76 -0.13 12.59 12.08
CA PRO A 76 -1.46 13.14 12.37
C PRO A 76 -1.86 13.07 13.85
N CYS A 77 -1.14 12.32 14.69
CA CYS A 77 -1.43 12.22 16.13
C CYS A 77 -1.00 13.47 16.91
N THR A 78 -0.05 14.24 16.39
CA THR A 78 0.56 15.39 17.07
C THR A 78 0.42 16.67 16.26
N GLY A 79 -0.39 16.65 15.19
CA GLY A 79 -0.69 17.84 14.38
C GLY A 79 0.37 18.24 13.35
N GLU A 80 1.37 17.41 13.09
CA GLU A 80 2.39 17.68 12.05
C GLU A 80 1.80 17.74 10.63
N ILE A 81 0.62 17.12 10.45
CA ILE A 81 -0.24 17.24 9.28
C ILE A 81 -1.68 17.45 9.76
N SER A 82 -2.45 18.23 9.01
CA SER A 82 -3.89 18.37 9.25
C SER A 82 -4.63 17.06 8.96
N HIS A 83 -5.82 16.88 9.54
CA HIS A 83 -6.64 15.71 9.23
C HIS A 83 -7.06 15.66 7.76
N GLU A 84 -7.27 16.82 7.14
CA GLU A 84 -7.58 16.94 5.70
C GLU A 84 -6.40 16.51 4.83
N GLY A 85 -5.21 17.03 5.10
CA GLY A 85 -4.00 16.60 4.37
C GLY A 85 -3.68 15.12 4.59
N TYR A 86 -3.94 14.59 5.79
CA TYR A 86 -3.82 13.15 6.02
C TYR A 86 -4.86 12.34 5.23
N ALA A 87 -6.09 12.85 5.09
CA ALA A 87 -7.13 12.21 4.31
C ALA A 87 -6.78 12.13 2.81
N GLU A 88 -6.09 13.13 2.26
CA GLU A 88 -5.54 13.08 0.90
C GLU A 88 -4.54 11.93 0.73
N LEU A 89 -3.59 11.78 1.65
CA LEU A 89 -2.63 10.67 1.63
C LEU A 89 -3.32 9.30 1.73
N VAL A 90 -4.39 9.21 2.52
CA VAL A 90 -5.23 8.02 2.63
C VAL A 90 -5.95 7.74 1.30
N ALA A 91 -6.49 8.77 0.65
CA ALA A 91 -7.16 8.63 -0.64
C ALA A 91 -6.19 8.15 -1.73
N GLU A 92 -4.99 8.73 -1.81
CA GLU A 92 -3.94 8.27 -2.72
C GLU A 92 -3.57 6.79 -2.51
N ALA A 93 -3.48 6.36 -1.24
CA ALA A 93 -3.21 4.97 -0.92
C ALA A 93 -4.35 4.02 -1.32
N LYS A 94 -5.61 4.44 -1.16
CA LYS A 94 -6.78 3.69 -1.64
C LYS A 94 -6.78 3.57 -3.16
N ASP A 95 -6.51 4.68 -3.85
CA ASP A 95 -6.41 4.72 -5.31
C ASP A 95 -5.35 3.75 -5.81
N PHE A 96 -4.16 3.79 -5.20
CA PHE A 96 -3.08 2.86 -5.53
C PHE A 96 -3.47 1.40 -5.29
N LEU A 97 -4.03 1.08 -4.12
CA LEU A 97 -4.42 -0.29 -3.75
C LEU A 97 -5.62 -0.83 -4.55
N SER A 98 -6.45 0.05 -5.10
CA SER A 98 -7.58 -0.29 -5.98
C SER A 98 -7.18 -0.46 -7.45
N GLY A 99 -5.89 -0.41 -7.77
CA GLY A 99 -5.37 -0.65 -9.12
C GLY A 99 -5.08 0.61 -9.95
N ARG A 100 -5.41 1.82 -9.46
CA ARG A 100 -5.06 3.10 -10.12
C ARG A 100 -3.59 3.51 -9.93
N SER A 101 -2.71 2.53 -9.88
CA SER A 101 -1.28 2.68 -9.55
C SER A 101 -0.52 3.58 -10.53
N GLN A 102 -0.81 3.47 -11.84
CA GLN A 102 -0.12 4.28 -12.85
C GLN A 102 -0.48 5.76 -12.74
N LYS A 103 -1.77 6.07 -12.48
CA LYS A 103 -2.24 7.45 -12.29
C LYS A 103 -1.53 8.11 -11.11
N VAL A 104 -1.52 7.45 -9.95
CA VAL A 104 -0.86 7.93 -8.73
C VAL A 104 0.64 8.17 -8.96
N LYS A 105 1.32 7.27 -9.69
CA LYS A 105 2.74 7.47 -10.02
C LYS A 105 2.97 8.69 -10.91
N THR A 106 2.14 8.89 -11.93
CA THR A 106 2.24 10.05 -12.81
C THR A 106 2.04 11.35 -12.03
N GLU A 107 1.06 11.39 -11.13
CA GLU A 107 0.78 12.56 -10.28
C GLU A 107 1.97 12.88 -9.34
N ILE A 108 2.53 11.87 -8.66
CA ILE A 108 3.70 12.08 -7.79
C ILE A 108 4.93 12.50 -8.61
N SER A 109 5.11 11.96 -9.81
CA SER A 109 6.20 12.35 -10.71
C SER A 109 6.07 13.79 -11.20
N ALA A 110 4.85 14.22 -11.54
CA ALA A 110 4.59 15.60 -11.92
C ALA A 110 4.85 16.55 -10.74
N ALA A 111 4.39 16.20 -9.53
CA ALA A 111 4.66 16.98 -8.32
C ALA A 111 6.16 17.09 -7.99
N MET A 112 6.91 16.00 -8.19
CA MET A 112 8.38 16.00 -8.07
C MET A 112 9.04 16.97 -9.06
N GLN A 113 8.65 16.91 -10.34
CA GLN A 113 9.20 17.77 -11.38
C GLN A 113 8.87 19.24 -11.12
N GLN A 114 7.64 19.53 -10.70
CA GLN A 114 7.22 20.88 -10.34
C GLN A 114 8.04 21.43 -9.16
N ALA A 115 8.20 20.65 -8.08
CA ALA A 115 9.02 21.06 -6.95
C ALA A 115 10.48 21.32 -7.36
N SER A 116 11.05 20.50 -8.24
CA SER A 116 12.39 20.72 -8.77
C SER A 116 12.49 21.98 -9.63
N ALA A 117 11.46 22.30 -10.42
CA ALA A 117 11.40 23.51 -11.24
C ALA A 117 11.30 24.78 -10.37
N GLU A 118 10.63 24.68 -9.22
CA GLU A 118 10.54 25.72 -8.19
C GLU A 118 11.79 25.81 -7.29
N LEU A 119 12.84 25.01 -7.56
CA LEU A 119 14.07 24.91 -6.76
C LEU A 119 13.84 24.42 -5.31
N ASP A 120 12.69 23.80 -5.03
CA ASP A 120 12.36 23.14 -3.76
C ASP A 120 12.84 21.68 -3.77
N PHE A 121 14.15 21.52 -3.60
CA PHE A 121 14.81 20.22 -3.69
C PHE A 121 14.47 19.28 -2.52
N GLU A 122 14.11 19.82 -1.35
CA GLU A 122 13.69 19.00 -0.22
C GLU A 122 12.36 18.31 -0.51
N ARG A 123 11.38 19.07 -1.04
CA ARG A 123 10.09 18.52 -1.43
C ARG A 123 10.21 17.59 -2.63
N ALA A 124 11.06 17.92 -3.60
CA ALA A 124 11.36 17.02 -4.73
C ALA A 124 11.97 15.68 -4.25
N ALA A 125 12.90 15.72 -3.29
CA ALA A 125 13.48 14.51 -2.70
C ALA A 125 12.43 13.64 -2.00
N ILE A 126 11.46 14.23 -1.30
CA ILE A 126 10.34 13.49 -0.70
C ILE A 126 9.53 12.77 -1.78
N TYR A 127 9.13 13.45 -2.86
CA TYR A 127 8.37 12.80 -3.94
C TYR A 127 9.15 11.70 -4.65
N ARG A 128 10.45 11.90 -4.88
CA ARG A 128 11.36 10.87 -5.43
C ARG A 128 11.37 9.62 -4.54
N ASP A 129 11.52 9.80 -3.23
CA ASP A 129 11.59 8.69 -2.28
C ASP A 129 10.25 7.94 -2.20
N ARG A 130 9.12 8.67 -2.34
CA ARG A 130 7.77 8.09 -2.47
C ARG A 130 7.65 7.25 -3.75
N LEU A 131 8.09 7.75 -4.91
CA LEU A 131 8.09 7.00 -6.17
C LEU A 131 8.90 5.70 -6.09
N ALA A 132 10.10 5.77 -5.51
CA ALA A 132 10.95 4.60 -5.31
C ALA A 132 10.24 3.52 -4.46
N ALA A 133 9.53 3.93 -3.41
CA ALA A 133 8.76 3.01 -2.58
C ALA A 133 7.61 2.32 -3.34
N LEU A 134 6.94 3.02 -4.26
CA LEU A 134 5.85 2.44 -5.06
C LEU A 134 6.33 1.39 -6.06
N SER A 135 7.52 1.57 -6.66
CA SER A 135 8.09 0.61 -7.59
C SER A 135 8.37 -0.76 -6.95
N HIS A 136 8.70 -0.79 -5.66
CA HIS A 136 8.90 -2.05 -4.93
C HIS A 136 7.61 -2.85 -4.70
N VAL A 137 6.43 -2.20 -4.69
CA VAL A 137 5.15 -2.90 -4.49
C VAL A 137 4.72 -3.62 -5.76
N GLN A 138 4.86 -2.98 -6.92
CA GLN A 138 4.47 -3.55 -8.21
C GLN A 138 5.35 -4.73 -8.64
N ALA A 139 6.65 -4.69 -8.34
CA ALA A 139 7.56 -5.80 -8.64
C ALA A 139 7.16 -7.13 -7.97
N HIS A 140 6.35 -7.08 -6.91
CA HIS A 140 5.80 -8.26 -6.22
C HIS A 140 4.40 -8.68 -6.70
N GLN A 141 3.78 -7.92 -7.62
CA GLN A 141 2.53 -8.29 -8.30
C GLN A 141 2.77 -8.88 -9.71
N GLY A 142 4.03 -9.23 -10.01
CA GLY A 142 4.41 -9.87 -11.26
C GLY A 142 3.91 -11.32 -11.32
N ILE A 143 2.68 -11.48 -11.80
CA ILE A 143 2.18 -12.37 -12.86
C ILE A 143 0.69 -12.05 -12.88
N ASN A 144 0.29 -11.06 -13.67
CA ASN A 144 -1.11 -10.78 -13.88
C ASN A 144 -1.33 -10.51 -15.38
N PRO A 145 -1.95 -11.44 -16.15
CA PRO A 145 -2.31 -11.16 -17.52
C PRO A 145 -3.34 -10.01 -17.54
N GLN A 146 -3.00 -8.90 -18.19
CA GLN A 146 -3.85 -7.71 -18.28
C GLN A 146 -5.23 -7.95 -18.92
N THR A 147 -5.46 -9.14 -19.49
CA THR A 147 -6.65 -9.51 -20.24
C THR A 147 -7.61 -10.44 -19.48
N VAL A 148 -7.28 -10.88 -18.26
CA VAL A 148 -8.07 -11.90 -17.55
C VAL A 148 -8.37 -11.43 -16.12
N GLU A 149 -9.61 -10.98 -15.90
CA GLU A 149 -10.07 -10.51 -14.58
C GLU A 149 -10.21 -11.66 -13.56
N GLU A 150 -10.68 -12.82 -14.01
CA GLU A 150 -10.79 -14.07 -13.25
C GLU A 150 -10.47 -15.28 -14.13
N ALA A 151 -9.62 -16.18 -13.65
CA ALA A 151 -9.37 -17.46 -14.31
C ALA A 151 -8.85 -18.54 -13.36
N ASP A 152 -9.17 -19.79 -13.70
CA ASP A 152 -8.55 -20.97 -13.13
C ASP A 152 -7.63 -21.58 -14.19
N VAL A 153 -6.32 -21.50 -13.96
CA VAL A 153 -5.32 -22.00 -14.89
C VAL A 153 -4.81 -23.35 -14.39
N PHE A 154 -5.05 -24.38 -15.18
CA PHE A 154 -4.59 -25.73 -14.93
C PHE A 154 -3.37 -26.01 -15.82
N ALA A 155 -2.18 -26.09 -15.21
CA ALA A 155 -0.97 -26.55 -15.87
C ALA A 155 -0.80 -28.04 -15.60
N ILE A 156 -0.70 -28.83 -16.66
CA ILE A 156 -0.55 -30.29 -16.59
C ILE A 156 0.73 -30.65 -17.33
N HIS A 157 1.62 -31.38 -16.66
CA HIS A 157 2.81 -31.96 -17.25
C HIS A 157 2.83 -33.45 -16.98
N GLN A 158 3.13 -34.25 -18.00
CA GLN A 158 3.22 -35.71 -17.86
C GLN A 158 4.61 -36.18 -18.29
N GLU A 159 5.28 -36.89 -17.39
CA GLU A 159 6.62 -37.43 -17.63
C GLU A 159 6.82 -38.71 -16.83
N GLY A 160 7.42 -39.73 -17.44
CA GLY A 160 7.70 -41.00 -16.77
C GLY A 160 6.46 -41.73 -16.22
N GLY A 161 5.28 -41.54 -16.83
CA GLY A 161 4.02 -42.11 -16.34
C GLY A 161 3.45 -41.39 -15.11
N GLN A 162 4.09 -40.33 -14.63
CA GLN A 162 3.57 -39.45 -13.58
C GLN A 162 2.94 -38.21 -14.20
N THR A 163 1.87 -37.71 -13.58
CA THR A 163 1.21 -36.46 -13.98
C THR A 163 1.33 -35.45 -12.85
N CYS A 164 1.95 -34.31 -13.13
CA CYS A 164 1.97 -33.15 -12.25
C CYS A 164 0.86 -32.19 -12.68
N ILE A 165 -0.01 -31.85 -11.74
CA ILE A 165 -1.08 -30.87 -11.95
C ILE A 165 -0.81 -29.68 -11.02
N GLN A 166 -0.57 -28.52 -11.60
CA GLN A 166 -0.47 -27.26 -10.88
C GLN A 166 -1.68 -26.40 -11.22
N VAL A 167 -2.39 -25.97 -10.18
CA VAL A 167 -3.55 -25.07 -10.32
C VAL A 167 -3.13 -23.68 -9.85
N PHE A 168 -3.41 -22.68 -10.68
CA PHE A 168 -3.28 -21.27 -10.32
C PHE A 168 -4.67 -20.62 -10.36
N PHE A 169 -5.00 -19.89 -9.29
CA PHE A 169 -6.26 -19.17 -9.18
C PHE A 169 -5.99 -17.69 -9.36
N PHE A 170 -6.44 -17.14 -10.49
CA PHE A 170 -6.43 -15.71 -10.74
C PHE A 170 -7.76 -15.13 -10.31
N ARG A 171 -7.75 -14.28 -9.29
CA ARG A 171 -8.91 -13.51 -8.85
C ARG A 171 -8.49 -12.07 -8.67
N THR A 172 -9.18 -11.15 -9.35
CA THR A 172 -8.90 -9.71 -9.22
C THR A 172 -7.42 -9.37 -9.48
N GLY A 173 -6.80 -10.14 -10.36
CA GLY A 173 -5.41 -9.95 -10.75
C GLY A 173 -4.31 -10.39 -9.77
N GLN A 174 -4.61 -11.34 -8.89
CA GLN A 174 -3.63 -11.88 -7.93
C GLN A 174 -3.50 -13.41 -8.09
N ASN A 175 -2.27 -13.92 -7.90
CA ASN A 175 -1.88 -15.33 -7.76
C ASN A 175 -1.09 -15.48 -6.45
#